data_AF-A0A849CHP8-F1
#
_entry.id   AF-A0A849CHP8-F1
#
_cell.length_a   1.000
_cell.length_b   1.000
_cell.length_c   1.000
_cell.angle_alpha   90.00
_cell.angle_beta   90.00
_cell.angle_gamma   90.00
#
_symmetry.space_group_name_H-M   'P 1'
#
loop_
_entity.id
_entity.type
_entity.pdbx_description
1 polymer ?
#
loop_
_entity_poly.entity_id
_entity_poly.type
_entity_poly.pdbx_seq_one_letter_code
_entity_poly.pdbx_strand_id
1 'polypeptide(L)' 'MADPIPLSPLPLSDAHRESFWRRVGWTPNLPAREREAIEQRWDDETIDLAETFGW' A
#
# COMPACT_ATOMS: atom_id res chain seq x y z
N MET A 1 -11.34 -31.32 -0.44
CA MET A 1 -12.05 -30.05 -0.64
C MET A 1 -10.99 -29.04 -1.02
N ALA A 2 -11.13 -28.36 -2.16
CA ALA A 2 -10.20 -27.29 -2.53
C ALA A 2 -10.66 -26.02 -1.80
N ASP A 3 -9.75 -25.37 -1.08
CA ASP A 3 -10.03 -24.09 -0.46
C ASP A 3 -10.48 -23.08 -1.53
N PRO A 4 -11.53 -22.28 -1.29
CA PRO A 4 -11.95 -21.26 -2.24
C PRO A 4 -10.79 -20.28 -2.44
N ILE A 5 -10.38 -20.10 -3.70
CA ILE A 5 -9.38 -19.09 -4.06
C ILE A 5 -9.91 -17.75 -3.57
N PRO A 6 -9.17 -16.99 -2.73
CA PRO A 6 -9.61 -15.66 -2.33
C PRO A 6 -9.80 -14.81 -3.60
N LEU A 7 -11.01 -14.29 -3.79
CA LEU A 7 -11.37 -13.42 -4.94
C LEU A 7 -10.75 -12.01 -4.82
N SER A 8 -10.02 -11.74 -3.74
CA SER A 8 -9.30 -10.50 -3.49
C SER A 8 -7.81 -10.71 -3.78
N PRO A 9 -7.11 -9.72 -4.37
CA PRO A 9 -5.65 -9.76 -4.44
C PRO A 9 -5.09 -9.97 -3.04
N LEU A 10 -4.02 -10.78 -2.96
CA LEU A 10 -3.32 -10.97 -1.69
C LEU A 10 -2.86 -9.60 -1.17
N PRO A 11 -3.02 -9.31 0.13
CA PRO A 11 -2.58 -8.05 0.68
C PRO A 11 -1.09 -7.85 0.44
N LEU A 12 -0.69 -6.60 0.18
CA LEU A 12 0.71 -6.27 -0.02
C LEU A 12 1.48 -6.43 1.28
N SER A 13 2.70 -6.96 1.17
CA SER A 13 3.59 -7.02 2.33
C SER A 13 3.86 -5.62 2.89
N ASP A 14 4.03 -5.49 4.22
CA ASP A 14 4.37 -4.21 4.86
C ASP A 14 5.63 -3.58 4.25
N ALA A 15 6.61 -4.39 3.84
CA ALA A 15 7.82 -3.91 3.19
C ALA A 15 7.54 -3.25 1.82
N HIS A 16 6.59 -3.79 1.05
CA HIS A 16 6.19 -3.23 -0.24
C HIS A 16 5.41 -1.93 -0.04
N ARG A 17 4.41 -1.93 0.85
CA ARG A 17 3.66 -0.73 1.22
C ARG A 17 4.58 0.40 1.67
N GLU A 18 5.48 0.11 2.61
CA GLU A 18 6.43 1.10 3.11
C GLU A 18 7.36 1.63 2.00
N SER A 19 7.82 0.76 1.10
CA SER A 19 8.65 1.18 -0.04
C SER A 19 7.89 2.13 -0.97
N PHE A 20 6.61 1.89 -1.22
CA PHE A 20 5.75 2.80 -1.98
C PHE A 20 5.54 4.11 -1.23
N TRP A 21 5.14 4.05 0.04
CA TRP A 21 4.92 5.23 0.86
C TRP A 21 6.16 6.13 0.93
N ARG A 22 7.36 5.56 1.05
CA ARG A 22 8.62 6.33 1.00
C ARG A 22 8.83 7.07 -0.33
N ARG A 23 8.42 6.49 -1.46
CA ARG A 23 8.48 7.17 -2.78
C ARG A 23 7.60 8.42 -2.83
N VAL A 24 6.45 8.38 -2.17
CA VAL A 24 5.48 9.50 -2.12
C VAL A 24 5.69 10.44 -0.94
N GLY A 25 6.78 10.29 -0.19
CA GLY A 25 7.20 11.22 0.86
C GLY A 25 6.94 10.78 2.29
N TRP A 26 6.49 9.55 2.53
CA TRP A 26 6.33 9.02 3.88
C TRP A 26 7.69 8.81 4.55
N THR A 27 7.78 9.22 5.81
CA THR A 27 8.92 8.91 6.68
C THR A 27 8.40 8.61 8.09
N PRO A 28 9.12 7.78 8.88
CA PRO A 28 8.71 7.49 10.26
C PRO A 28 8.72 8.73 11.17
N ASN A 29 9.42 9.81 10.78
CA ASN A 29 9.51 11.06 11.54
C ASN A 29 8.40 12.07 11.20
N LEU A 30 7.52 11.75 10.25
CA LEU A 30 6.36 12.59 9.97
C LEU A 30 5.38 12.58 11.17
N PRO A 31 4.67 13.69 11.40
CA PRO A 31 3.54 13.73 12.32
C PRO A 31 2.55 12.59 12.02
N ALA A 32 1.99 11.99 13.07
CA ALA A 32 1.11 10.82 12.94
C ALA A 32 -0.02 11.05 11.93
N ARG A 33 -0.66 12.23 11.99
CA ARG A 33 -1.72 12.61 11.06
C ARG A 33 -1.29 12.61 9.59
N GLU A 34 -0.05 13.02 9.31
CA GLU A 34 0.48 13.05 7.93
C GLU A 34 0.84 11.64 7.46
N ARG A 35 1.41 10.80 8.34
CA ARG A 35 1.63 9.37 8.03
C ARG A 35 0.32 8.66 7.72
N GLU A 36 -0.66 8.81 8.60
CA GLU A 36 -1.99 8.22 8.45
C GLU A 36 -2.68 8.68 7.17
N ALA A 37 -2.52 9.95 6.78
CA ALA A 37 -3.09 10.44 5.52
C ALA A 37 -2.45 9.78 4.29
N ILE A 38 -1.14 9.49 4.32
CA ILE A 38 -0.46 8.79 3.23
C ILE A 38 -0.86 7.31 3.22
N GLU A 39 -0.86 6.66 4.39
CA GLU A 39 -1.22 5.24 4.55
C GLU A 39 -2.68 4.98 4.14
N GLN A 40 -3.61 5.90 4.44
CA GLN A 40 -5.01 5.80 4.02
C GLN A 40 -5.23 6.13 2.54
N ARG A 41 -4.41 7.02 1.97
CA ARG A 41 -4.49 7.38 0.56
C ARG A 41 -3.95 6.26 -0.35
N TRP A 42 -2.95 5.54 0.13
CA TRP A 42 -2.23 4.51 -0.59
C TRP A 42 -2.39 3.17 0.13
N ASP A 43 -3.59 2.60 0.01
CA ASP A 43 -3.88 1.22 0.36
C ASP A 43 -3.38 0.24 -0.70
N ASP A 44 -3.53 -1.06 -0.46
CA ASP A 44 -3.03 -2.10 -1.36
C ASP A 44 -3.60 -2.00 -2.78
N GLU A 45 -4.89 -1.68 -2.92
CA GLU A 45 -5.55 -1.55 -4.22
C GLU A 45 -5.01 -0.34 -4.99
N THR A 46 -4.90 0.81 -4.33
CA THR A 46 -4.41 2.04 -4.95
C THR A 46 -2.91 1.99 -5.27
N ILE A 47 -2.12 1.28 -4.46
CA ILE A 47 -0.71 0.99 -4.75
C ILE A 47 -0.60 0.09 -6.00
N ASP A 48 -1.34 -1.02 -6.04
CA ASP A 48 -1.32 -1.96 -7.17
C ASP A 48 -1.77 -1.28 -8.48
N LEU A 49 -2.82 -0.46 -8.42
CA LEU A 49 -3.26 0.35 -9.55
C LEU A 49 -2.18 1.34 -10.00
N ALA A 50 -1.55 2.06 -9.09
CA ALA A 50 -0.49 3.01 -9.44
C ALA A 50 0.68 2.32 -10.13
N GLU A 51 1.13 1.18 -9.61
CA GLU A 51 2.21 0.41 -10.23
C GLU A 51 1.79 -0.16 -11.60
N THR A 52 0.54 -0.58 -11.76
CA THR A 52 -0.04 -1.01 -13.04
C THR A 52 0.02 0.10 -14.10
N PHE A 53 -0.17 1.36 -13.70
CA PHE A 53 -0.09 2.52 -14.60
C PHE A 53 1.33 3.12 -14.73
N GLY A 54 2.35 2.49 -14.15
CA GLY A 54 3.76 2.87 -14.31
C GLY A 54 4.23 4.02 -13.42
N TRP A 55 3.61 4.18 -12.24
CA TRP A 55 4.00 5.13 -11.21
C TRP A 55 5.10 4.62 -10.26
#